data_AF-A0A843I5H7-F1
#
_entry.id   AF-A0A843I5H7-F1
#
_cell.length_a   1.000
_cell.length_b   1.000
_cell.length_c   1.000
_cell.angle_alpha   90.00
_cell.angle_beta   90.00
_cell.angle_gamma   90.00
#
_symmetry.space_group_name_H-M   'P 1'
#
loop_
_entity.id
_entity.type
_entity.pdbx_description
1 polymer ?
#
loop_
_entity_poly.entity_id
_entity_poly.type
_entity_poly.pdbx_seq_one_letter_code
_entity_poly.pdbx_strand_id
1 'polypeptide(L)'
;AADLGRPFAATSSPLAALEFFAYSWMARGIIFVSGLLLFSLLYTISVFVKKVPPFARITFSTLGMLFGLFSTTYSGFEFAATTGIPFWNNAGIPVLFLAGGTFVGAGLGYILAFVTKG
;
A
#
# COMPACT_ATOMS: atom_id res chain seq x y z
N ALA A 1 -6.39 16.07 8.57
CA ALA A 1 -5.44 16.27 7.46
C ALA A 1 -4.06 15.91 7.96
N ALA A 2 -3.35 14.99 7.30
CA ALA A 2 -1.96 14.71 7.64
C ALA A 2 -1.13 15.95 7.29
N ASP A 3 -0.74 16.71 8.30
CA ASP A 3 0.02 17.94 8.14
C ASP A 3 1.48 17.58 7.85
N LEU A 4 1.87 17.62 6.57
CA LEU A 4 3.25 17.36 6.13
C LEU A 4 4.27 18.34 6.75
N GLY A 5 3.81 19.44 7.38
CA GLY A 5 4.63 20.38 8.12
C GLY A 5 5.09 19.87 9.50
N ARG A 6 4.57 18.74 9.98
CA ARG A 6 4.89 18.17 11.30
C ARG A 6 5.32 16.70 11.19
N PRO A 7 6.56 16.40 10.78
CA PRO A 7 7.01 15.03 10.50
C PRO A 7 6.88 14.09 11.71
N PHE A 8 6.99 14.60 12.94
CA PHE A 8 6.81 13.80 14.16
C PHE A 8 5.37 13.30 14.37
N ALA A 9 4.37 13.90 13.71
CA ALA A 9 2.99 13.42 13.76
C ALA A 9 2.77 12.19 12.84
N ALA A 10 3.74 11.84 11.98
CA ALA A 10 3.65 10.68 11.10
C ALA A 10 3.54 9.36 11.88
N THR A 11 4.11 9.29 13.08
CA THR A 11 4.10 8.06 13.91
C THR A 11 2.72 7.73 14.47
N SER A 12 1.92 8.75 14.83
CA SER A 12 0.54 8.58 15.31
C SER A 12 -0.49 8.62 14.17
N SER A 13 -0.08 8.98 12.96
CA SER A 13 -0.96 9.13 11.80
C SER A 13 -1.78 7.88 11.45
N PRO A 14 -1.27 6.64 11.56
CA PRO A 14 -2.08 5.45 11.26
C PRO A 14 -3.27 5.27 12.19
N LEU A 15 -3.09 5.59 13.48
CA LEU A 15 -4.16 5.52 14.48
C LEU A 15 -5.16 6.66 14.26
N ALA A 16 -4.67 7.88 14.06
CA ALA A 16 -5.52 9.04 13.78
C ALA A 16 -6.31 8.88 12.47
N ALA A 17 -5.76 8.21 11.47
CA ALA A 17 -6.41 7.97 10.19
C ALA A 17 -7.69 7.11 10.31
N LEU A 18 -7.82 6.30 11.37
CA LEU A 18 -9.03 5.49 11.61
C LEU A 18 -10.27 6.37 11.81
N GLU A 19 -10.12 7.51 12.50
CA GLU A 19 -11.21 8.46 12.74
C GLU A 19 -11.70 9.12 11.44
N PHE A 20 -10.81 9.32 10.47
CA PHE A 20 -11.10 10.01 9.20
C PHE A 20 -11.30 9.07 8.02
N PHE A 21 -11.35 7.75 8.25
CA PHE A 21 -11.39 6.74 7.19
C PHE A 21 -12.58 6.93 6.23
N ALA A 22 -13.75 7.31 6.75
CA ALA A 22 -14.94 7.50 5.93
C ALA A 22 -14.85 8.75 5.03
N TYR A 23 -14.10 9.77 5.44
CA TYR A 23 -14.19 11.11 4.86
C TYR A 23 -12.97 11.52 4.01
N SER A 24 -11.83 10.86 4.18
CA SER A 24 -10.58 11.25 3.52
C SER A 24 -9.92 10.10 2.77
N TRP A 25 -9.67 10.31 1.47
CA TRP A 25 -8.89 9.36 0.66
C TRP A 25 -7.46 9.19 1.17
N MET A 26 -6.84 10.26 1.65
CA MET A 26 -5.52 10.22 2.30
C MET A 26 -5.54 9.37 3.58
N ALA A 27 -6.59 9.48 4.41
CA ALA A 27 -6.70 8.64 5.61
C ALA A 27 -6.79 7.14 5.26
N ARG A 28 -7.56 6.80 4.21
CA ARG A 28 -7.61 5.43 3.68
C ARG A 28 -6.23 4.97 3.19
N GLY A 29 -5.52 5.84 2.48
CA GLY A 29 -4.16 5.61 2.01
C GLY A 29 -3.19 5.28 3.13
N ILE A 30 -3.17 6.07 4.20
CA ILE A 30 -2.32 5.85 5.38
C ILE A 30 -2.58 4.46 5.97
N ILE A 31 -3.85 4.06 6.10
CA ILE A 31 -4.22 2.74 6.63
C ILE A 31 -3.75 1.62 5.68
N PHE A 32 -3.93 1.79 4.37
CA PHE A 32 -3.51 0.78 3.41
C PHE A 32 -1.99 0.59 3.36
N VAL A 33 -1.25 1.69 3.34
CA VAL A 33 0.23 1.69 3.39
C VAL A 33 0.72 1.08 4.72
N SER A 34 0.12 1.48 5.84
CA SER A 34 0.51 0.97 7.17
C SER A 34 0.25 -0.54 7.28
N GLY A 35 -0.89 -1.01 6.79
CA GLY A 35 -1.20 -2.43 6.74
C GLY A 35 -0.26 -3.21 5.82
N LEU A 36 0.07 -2.66 4.64
CA LEU A 36 1.05 -3.26 3.73
C LEU A 36 2.39 -3.46 4.44
N LEU A 37 2.91 -2.42 5.09
CA LEU A 37 4.17 -2.48 5.82
C LEU A 37 4.12 -3.48 6.98
N LEU A 38 3.05 -3.46 7.78
CA LEU A 38 2.87 -4.38 8.90
C LEU A 38 2.85 -5.84 8.45
N PHE A 39 1.99 -6.20 7.49
CA PHE A 39 1.85 -7.58 7.06
C PHE A 39 3.04 -8.08 6.23
N SER A 40 3.70 -7.20 5.47
CA SER A 40 4.95 -7.54 4.77
C SER A 40 6.07 -7.81 5.78
N LEU A 41 6.16 -7.03 6.85
CA LEU A 41 7.12 -7.25 7.92
C LEU A 41 6.83 -8.55 8.68
N LEU A 42 5.56 -8.80 9.06
CA LEU A 42 5.15 -10.04 9.73
C LEU A 42 5.42 -11.27 8.85
N TYR A 43 5.14 -11.18 7.55
CA TYR A 43 5.47 -12.23 6.59
C TYR A 43 6.99 -12.45 6.54
N THR A 44 7.79 -11.39 6.44
CA THR A 44 9.25 -11.47 6.40
C THR A 44 9.81 -12.15 7.66
N ILE A 45 9.37 -11.73 8.84
CA ILE A 45 9.75 -12.36 10.12
C ILE A 45 9.35 -13.83 10.14
N SER A 46 8.16 -14.17 9.62
CA SER A 46 7.69 -15.58 9.58
C SER A 46 8.58 -16.49 8.73
N VAL A 47 9.30 -15.96 7.74
CA VAL A 47 10.26 -16.73 6.94
C VAL A 47 11.50 -17.10 7.77
N PHE A 48 11.94 -16.22 8.67
CA PHE A 48 13.12 -16.45 9.51
C PHE A 48 12.82 -17.25 10.78
N VAL A 49 11.57 -17.25 11.26
CA VAL A 49 11.16 -17.96 12.48
C VAL A 49 10.61 -19.36 12.15
N LYS A 50 11.39 -20.39 12.48
CA LYS A 50 11.06 -21.82 12.19
C LYS A 50 9.76 -22.35 12.82
N LYS A 51 9.18 -21.66 13.80
CA LYS A 51 8.01 -22.12 14.58
C LYS A 51 6.67 -21.48 14.15
N VAL A 52 6.63 -20.68 13.09
CA VAL A 52 5.37 -20.04 12.67
C VAL A 52 4.50 -21.05 11.90
N PRO A 53 3.21 -21.22 12.27
CA PRO A 53 2.33 -22.16 11.58
C PRO A 53 2.10 -21.73 10.11
N PRO A 54 1.99 -22.68 9.17
CA PRO A 54 1.80 -22.38 7.74
C PRO A 54 0.60 -21.48 7.45
N PHE A 55 -0.50 -21.67 8.20
CA PHE A 55 -1.70 -20.86 8.05
C PHE A 55 -1.43 -19.37 8.33
N ALA A 56 -0.69 -19.04 9.39
CA ALA A 56 -0.35 -17.66 9.71
C ALA A 56 0.48 -17.01 8.59
N ARG A 57 1.41 -17.76 8.00
CA ARG A 57 2.21 -17.28 6.87
C ARG A 57 1.36 -16.96 5.64
N ILE A 58 0.39 -17.83 5.32
CA ILE A 58 -0.58 -17.60 4.25
C ILE A 58 -1.46 -16.38 4.56
N THR A 59 -1.90 -16.22 5.81
CA THR A 59 -2.68 -15.05 6.23
C THR A 59 -1.88 -13.76 6.05
N PHE A 60 -0.62 -13.71 6.50
CA PHE A 60 0.21 -12.52 6.36
C PHE A 60 0.50 -12.17 4.90
N SER A 61 0.80 -13.16 4.05
CA SER A 61 1.02 -12.91 2.62
C SER A 61 -0.25 -12.43 1.92
N THR A 62 -1.40 -13.03 2.24
CA THR A 62 -2.70 -12.65 1.64
C THR A 62 -3.10 -11.24 2.05
N LEU A 63 -3.00 -10.92 3.34
CA LEU A 63 -3.28 -9.57 3.84
C LEU A 63 -2.28 -8.57 3.25
N GLY A 64 -0.98 -8.87 3.24
CA GLY A 64 0.03 -8.01 2.63
C GLY A 64 -0.26 -7.72 1.15
N MET A 65 -0.68 -8.74 0.39
CA MET A 65 -1.10 -8.58 -1.01
C MET A 65 -2.35 -7.67 -1.13
N LEU A 66 -3.40 -7.92 -0.35
CA LEU A 66 -4.63 -7.10 -0.40
C LEU A 66 -4.34 -5.65 -0.03
N PHE A 67 -3.63 -5.42 1.08
CA PHE A 67 -3.22 -4.08 1.50
C PHE A 67 -2.30 -3.42 0.46
N GLY A 68 -1.44 -4.18 -0.22
CA GLY A 68 -0.62 -3.70 -1.35
C GLY A 68 -1.47 -3.23 -2.53
N LEU A 69 -2.45 -4.03 -2.96
CA LEU A 69 -3.36 -3.67 -4.05
C LEU A 69 -4.13 -2.37 -3.74
N PHE A 70 -4.69 -2.26 -2.53
CA PHE A 70 -5.38 -1.03 -2.10
C PHE A 70 -4.42 0.14 -1.92
N SER A 71 -3.20 -0.10 -1.44
CA SER A 71 -2.15 0.91 -1.32
C SER A 71 -1.70 1.45 -2.68
N THR A 72 -1.72 0.65 -3.74
CA THR A 72 -1.40 1.16 -5.08
C THR A 72 -2.59 1.92 -5.67
N THR A 73 -3.80 1.44 -5.43
CA THR A 73 -5.02 1.98 -6.06
C THR A 73 -5.52 3.27 -5.39
N TYR A 74 -5.30 3.46 -4.08
CA TYR A 74 -5.85 4.64 -3.37
C TYR A 74 -5.31 5.97 -3.92
N SER A 75 -4.04 6.04 -4.32
CA SER A 75 -3.48 7.26 -4.92
C SER A 75 -4.22 7.65 -6.19
N GLY A 76 -4.65 6.66 -6.98
CA GLY A 76 -5.50 6.93 -8.13
C GLY A 76 -6.90 7.43 -7.74
N PHE A 77 -7.47 6.98 -6.62
CA PHE A 77 -8.72 7.53 -6.08
C PHE A 77 -8.57 8.96 -5.56
N GLU A 78 -7.43 9.33 -4.98
CA GLU A 78 -7.15 10.72 -4.57
C GLU A 78 -7.14 11.67 -5.78
N PHE A 79 -6.51 11.25 -6.87
CA PHE A 79 -6.47 12.01 -8.11
C PHE A 79 -7.86 12.06 -8.74
N ALA A 80 -8.58 10.93 -8.79
CA ALA A 80 -9.94 10.86 -9.31
C ALA A 80 -10.94 11.71 -8.53
N ALA A 81 -10.74 11.91 -7.23
CA ALA A 81 -11.59 12.77 -6.41
C ALA A 81 -11.36 14.27 -6.67
N THR A 82 -10.25 14.65 -7.30
CA THR A 82 -9.93 16.06 -7.56
C THR A 82 -10.63 16.55 -8.83
N THR A 83 -11.66 17.38 -8.68
CA THR A 83 -12.42 17.94 -9.81
C THR A 83 -11.74 19.15 -10.45
N GLY A 84 -10.75 19.75 -9.80
CA GLY A 84 -10.09 20.98 -10.25
C GLY A 84 -9.03 20.81 -11.33
N ILE A 85 -8.65 19.57 -11.66
CA ILE A 85 -7.59 19.29 -12.64
C ILE A 85 -8.18 18.48 -13.81
N PRO A 86 -8.09 18.99 -15.06
CA PRO A 86 -8.58 18.29 -16.23
C PRO A 86 -8.00 16.87 -16.34
N PHE A 87 -8.83 15.92 -16.79
CA PHE A 87 -8.51 14.49 -16.95
C PHE A 87 -8.25 13.70 -15.67
N TRP A 88 -8.12 14.31 -14.49
CA TRP A 88 -7.89 13.54 -13.25
C TRP A 88 -9.18 12.90 -12.73
N ASN A 89 -10.31 13.59 -12.83
CA ASN A 89 -11.63 13.07 -12.43
C ASN A 89 -12.17 12.04 -13.44
N ASN A 90 -11.60 10.84 -13.44
CA ASN A 90 -12.15 9.72 -14.20
C ASN A 90 -11.92 8.38 -13.49
N ALA A 91 -12.80 7.41 -13.75
CA ALA A 91 -12.76 6.10 -13.13
C ALA A 91 -11.59 5.21 -13.62
N GLY A 92 -10.92 5.59 -14.69
CA GLY A 92 -9.76 4.88 -15.24
C GLY A 92 -8.45 5.14 -14.49
N ILE A 93 -8.32 6.27 -13.78
CA ILE A 93 -7.09 6.62 -13.05
C ILE A 93 -6.72 5.59 -11.97
N PRO A 94 -7.63 5.13 -11.09
CA PRO A 94 -7.32 4.06 -10.13
C PRO A 94 -6.79 2.79 -10.79
N VAL A 95 -7.39 2.38 -11.90
CA VAL A 95 -6.97 1.19 -12.66
C VAL A 95 -5.59 1.40 -13.30
N LEU A 96 -5.32 2.61 -13.81
CA LEU A 96 -4.03 2.97 -14.39
C LEU A 96 -2.91 2.90 -13.35
N PHE A 97 -3.17 3.39 -12.13
CA PHE A 97 -2.22 3.29 -11.01
C PHE A 97 -1.93 1.84 -10.64
N LEU A 98 -2.95 0.98 -10.59
CA LEU A 98 -2.78 -0.44 -10.32
C LEU A 98 -1.95 -1.13 -11.41
N ALA A 99 -2.25 -0.85 -12.69
CA ALA A 99 -1.51 -1.38 -13.82
C ALA A 99 -0.03 -0.94 -13.80
N GLY A 100 0.21 0.36 -13.56
CA GLY A 100 1.56 0.92 -13.44
C GLY A 100 2.34 0.32 -12.28
N GLY A 101 1.74 0.23 -11.09
CA GLY A 101 2.38 -0.37 -9.91
C GLY A 101 2.71 -1.86 -10.12
N THR A 102 1.81 -2.61 -10.75
CA THR A 102 2.05 -4.02 -11.09
C THR A 102 3.19 -4.16 -12.10
N PHE A 103 3.19 -3.33 -13.15
CA PHE A 103 4.25 -3.34 -14.17
C PHE A 103 5.62 -3.04 -13.58
N VAL A 104 5.73 -1.98 -12.77
CA VAL A 104 7.00 -1.61 -12.11
C VAL A 104 7.42 -2.68 -11.10
N GLY A 105 6.50 -3.22 -10.32
CA GLY A 105 6.79 -4.29 -9.36
C GLY A 105 7.30 -5.56 -10.04
N ALA A 106 6.67 -5.98 -11.15
CA ALA A 106 7.12 -7.12 -11.93
C ALA A 106 8.48 -6.87 -12.59
N GLY A 107 8.69 -5.68 -13.16
CA GLY A 107 9.97 -5.28 -13.76
C GLY A 107 11.12 -5.29 -12.76
N LEU A 108 10.93 -4.72 -11.57
CA LEU A 108 11.93 -4.77 -10.49
C LEU A 108 12.17 -6.20 -10.00
N GLY A 109 11.11 -7.01 -9.86
CA GLY A 109 11.23 -8.42 -9.51
C GLY A 109 12.07 -9.21 -10.52
N TYR A 110 11.88 -8.96 -11.81
CA TYR A 110 12.67 -9.56 -12.88
C TYR A 110 14.16 -9.16 -12.81
N ILE A 111 14.45 -7.87 -12.63
CA ILE A 111 15.83 -7.37 -12.49
C ILE A 111 16.52 -8.01 -11.27
N LEU A 112 15.85 -8.05 -10.12
CA LEU A 112 16.40 -8.67 -8.91
C LEU A 112 16.65 -10.18 -9.09
N ALA A 113 15.73 -10.88 -9.77
CA ALA A 113 15.89 -12.31 -10.06
C ALA A 113 17.10 -12.57 -10.99
N PHE A 114 17.31 -11.71 -11.99
CA PHE A 114 18.44 -11.80 -12.90
C PHE A 114 19.78 -11.60 -12.16
N VAL A 115 19.86 -10.63 -11.25
CA VAL A 115 21.10 -10.31 -10.51
C VAL A 115 21.41 -11.35 -9.41
N THR A 116 20.39 -11.97 -8.81
CA THR A 116 20.58 -12.91 -7.68
C THR A 116 20.77 -14.37 -8.10
N LYS A 117 20.38 -14.74 -9.33
CA LYS A 117 20.53 -16.09 -9.87
C LYS A 117 21.47 -16.18 -11.07
N GLY A 118 21.95 -15.04 -11.58
CA GLY A 118 22.95 -14.95 -12.64
C GLY A 118 24.37 -15.12 -12.13
#